data_AF-A0A0S8GX25-F1
#
_entry.id   AF-A0A0S8GX25-F1
#
_cell.length_a   1.000
_cell.length_b   1.000
_cell.length_c   1.000
_cell.angle_alpha   90.00
_cell.angle_beta   90.00
_cell.angle_gamma   90.00
#
_symmetry.space_group_name_H-M   'P 1'
#
loop_
_entity.id
_entity.type
_entity.pdbx_description
1 polymer ?
#
loop_
_entity_poly.entity_id
_entity_poly.type
_entity_poly.pdbx_seq_one_letter_code
_entity_poly.pdbx_strand_id
1 'polypeptide(L)'
;MDNNSEIFELTREQKTRLFDLGFKKEQAENPHISDSEKTDLLLDLLAIPLPVDPSQVSDLPDILRPLCQELTSISGEPLAKLLFDSNVDVSAFQQIKDYAKDFGTSTSLKSDISRDVALTIYYAAIASALIFHDSKITKNSYEDLVHSFESLCKQEWISKDLIRHFEKARQQCNKKLNAEEGK
;
A
#
# COMPACT_ATOMS: atom_id res chain seq x y z
N MET A 1 -22.00 -13.84 -17.00
CA MET A 1 -20.94 -12.86 -17.33
C MET A 1 -20.43 -12.41 -15.99
N ASP A 2 -19.40 -13.12 -15.55
CA ASP A 2 -19.23 -13.44 -14.14
C ASP A 2 -18.40 -12.37 -13.42
N ASN A 3 -18.90 -12.04 -12.24
CA ASN A 3 -18.35 -11.10 -11.27
C ASN A 3 -16.88 -11.41 -10.97
N ASN A 4 -15.96 -10.54 -11.38
CA ASN A 4 -14.56 -10.60 -10.98
C ASN A 4 -14.18 -9.43 -10.06
N SER A 5 -15.03 -9.16 -9.08
CA SER A 5 -14.74 -8.23 -8.00
C SER A 5 -14.14 -8.98 -6.80
N GLU A 6 -13.04 -9.72 -7.01
CA GLU A 6 -12.31 -10.37 -5.93
C GLU A 6 -11.40 -9.34 -5.22
N ILE A 7 -12.03 -8.66 -4.26
CA ILE A 7 -11.68 -8.77 -2.85
C ILE A 7 -10.16 -8.73 -2.56
N PHE A 8 -9.65 -7.57 -2.11
CA PHE A 8 -8.53 -7.57 -1.16
C PHE A 8 -9.10 -7.55 0.26
N GLU A 9 -9.96 -8.51 0.56
CA GLU A 9 -9.97 -9.05 1.91
C GLU A 9 -8.69 -9.84 1.99
N LEU A 10 -7.78 -9.38 2.85
CA LEU A 10 -6.53 -10.07 3.08
C LEU A 10 -6.86 -11.53 3.32
N THR A 11 -6.28 -12.42 2.50
CA THR A 11 -6.44 -13.85 2.74
C THR A 11 -5.91 -14.16 4.14
N ARG A 12 -6.44 -15.19 4.78
CA ARG A 12 -5.95 -15.61 6.11
C ARG A 12 -4.42 -15.74 6.11
N GLU A 13 -3.84 -16.19 5.01
CA GLU A 13 -2.39 -16.29 4.80
C GLU A 13 -1.67 -14.93 4.78
N GLN A 14 -2.23 -13.90 4.15
CA GLN A 14 -1.66 -12.54 4.15
C GLN A 14 -1.75 -11.91 5.55
N LYS A 15 -2.87 -12.13 6.27
CA LYS A 15 -3.00 -11.71 7.67
C LYS A 15 -1.99 -12.45 8.55
N THR A 16 -1.90 -13.77 8.46
CA THR A 16 -0.92 -14.59 9.20
C THR A 16 0.51 -14.15 8.89
N ARG A 17 0.84 -13.83 7.65
CA ARG A 17 2.17 -13.31 7.30
C ARG A 17 2.43 -11.92 7.87
N LEU A 18 1.44 -11.02 7.89
CA LEU A 18 1.54 -9.75 8.62
C LEU A 18 1.81 -9.97 10.11
N PHE A 19 1.21 -10.99 10.72
CA PHE A 19 1.53 -11.38 12.10
C PHE A 19 2.93 -11.97 12.20
N ASP A 20 3.33 -12.89 11.32
CA ASP A 20 4.66 -13.49 11.30
C ASP A 20 5.76 -12.45 11.05
N LEU A 21 5.49 -11.40 10.26
CA LEU A 21 6.38 -10.27 10.04
C LEU A 21 6.65 -9.51 11.35
N GLY A 22 5.66 -9.38 12.23
CA GLY A 22 5.82 -8.76 13.55
C GLY A 22 6.45 -9.68 14.61
N PHE A 23 6.52 -11.00 14.35
CA PHE A 23 7.00 -12.03 15.28
C PHE A 23 8.31 -12.72 14.86
N LYS A 24 8.87 -12.44 13.67
CA LYS A 24 10.16 -12.98 13.22
C LYS A 24 11.33 -12.41 14.02
N LYS A 25 11.45 -12.84 15.27
CA LYS A 25 12.71 -12.90 16.00
C LYS A 25 13.21 -14.34 15.86
N GLU A 26 14.32 -14.49 15.14
CA GLU A 26 15.16 -15.70 15.03
C GLU A 26 14.60 -16.86 14.20
N GLN A 27 15.16 -17.01 12.99
CA GLN A 27 15.48 -18.25 12.25
C GLN A 27 15.13 -18.15 10.75
N ALA A 28 15.97 -17.43 10.02
CA ALA A 28 16.22 -17.72 8.61
C ALA A 28 17.67 -17.37 8.32
N GLU A 29 18.42 -18.27 7.70
CA GLU A 29 19.78 -18.01 7.25
C GLU A 29 19.75 -16.84 6.24
N ASN A 30 20.45 -15.75 6.57
CA ASN A 30 20.53 -14.45 5.85
C ASN A 30 19.29 -13.51 5.91
N PRO A 31 18.90 -13.02 7.10
CA PRO A 31 17.86 -11.98 7.23
C PRO A 31 18.29 -10.63 6.60
N HIS A 32 19.60 -10.34 6.57
CA HIS A 32 20.12 -9.09 6.00
C HIS A 32 20.04 -8.98 4.48
N ILE A 33 20.01 -10.11 3.74
CA ILE A 33 19.93 -10.08 2.27
C ILE A 33 18.50 -9.79 1.84
N SER A 34 17.51 -10.43 2.46
CA SER A 34 16.09 -10.23 2.12
C SER A 34 15.59 -8.82 2.45
N ASP A 35 16.10 -8.21 3.51
CA ASP A 35 15.67 -6.87 3.94
C ASP A 35 16.29 -5.76 3.08
N SER A 36 17.53 -5.95 2.60
CA SER A 36 18.13 -5.06 1.59
C SER A 36 17.33 -5.10 0.29
N GLU A 37 17.00 -6.30 -0.20
CA GLU A 37 16.21 -6.47 -1.43
C GLU A 37 14.79 -5.86 -1.31
N LYS A 38 14.15 -5.99 -0.14
CA LYS A 38 12.87 -5.32 0.15
C LYS A 38 13.00 -3.82 0.17
N THR A 39 14.06 -3.29 0.79
CA THR A 39 14.32 -1.85 0.85
C THR A 39 14.52 -1.29 -0.55
N ASP A 40 15.38 -1.93 -1.35
CA ASP A 40 15.67 -1.50 -2.71
C ASP A 40 14.42 -1.55 -3.58
N LEU A 41 13.66 -2.66 -3.54
CA LEU A 41 12.40 -2.77 -4.29
C LEU A 41 11.35 -1.76 -3.83
N LEU A 42 11.26 -1.48 -2.53
CA LEU A 42 10.35 -0.45 -2.02
C LEU A 42 10.74 0.94 -2.53
N LEU A 43 12.03 1.27 -2.51
CA LEU A 43 12.53 2.55 -3.02
C LEU A 43 12.27 2.69 -4.53
N ASP A 44 12.53 1.62 -5.30
CA ASP A 44 12.25 1.58 -6.74
C ASP A 44 10.76 1.83 -7.01
N LEU A 45 9.86 1.11 -6.33
CA LEU A 45 8.42 1.32 -6.52
C LEU A 45 7.96 2.71 -6.07
N LEU A 46 8.51 3.24 -4.97
CA LEU A 46 8.19 4.58 -4.50
C LEU A 46 8.66 5.69 -5.47
N ALA A 47 9.68 5.40 -6.28
CA ALA A 47 10.19 6.30 -7.33
C ALA A 47 9.38 6.21 -8.63
N ILE A 48 8.59 5.15 -8.84
CA ILE A 48 7.73 5.00 -10.02
C ILE A 48 6.57 6.01 -9.93
N PRO A 49 6.25 6.71 -11.04
CA PRO A 49 5.04 7.54 -11.10
C PRO A 49 3.78 6.65 -11.13
N LEU A 50 2.70 7.12 -10.51
CA LEU A 50 1.42 6.40 -10.51
C LEU A 50 0.94 6.17 -11.96
N PRO A 51 0.77 4.92 -12.43
CA PRO A 51 0.22 4.67 -13.75
C PRO A 51 -1.21 5.18 -13.84
N VAL A 52 -1.59 5.73 -14.99
CA VAL A 52 -2.97 6.18 -15.25
C VAL A 52 -3.92 5.00 -15.13
N ASP A 53 -4.96 5.18 -14.32
CA ASP A 53 -6.05 4.24 -14.18
C ASP A 53 -6.67 3.92 -15.56
N PRO A 54 -6.70 2.64 -15.99
CA PRO A 54 -7.21 2.25 -17.29
C PRO A 54 -8.68 2.64 -17.50
N SER A 55 -9.46 2.88 -16.43
CA SER A 55 -10.82 3.40 -16.51
C SER A 55 -10.90 4.88 -16.87
N GLN A 56 -9.84 5.66 -16.65
CA GLN A 56 -9.74 7.03 -17.18
C GLN A 56 -9.28 7.05 -18.65
N VAL A 57 -8.64 5.96 -19.10
CA VAL A 57 -8.17 5.79 -20.48
C VAL A 57 -9.12 4.94 -21.33
N SER A 58 -10.24 4.48 -20.77
CA SER A 58 -11.25 3.72 -21.51
C SER A 58 -12.01 4.59 -22.51
N ASP A 59 -12.13 5.89 -22.23
CA ASP A 59 -12.76 6.88 -23.11
C ASP A 59 -11.80 7.41 -24.19
N LEU A 60 -10.51 7.08 -24.09
CA LEU A 60 -9.49 7.44 -25.06
C LEU A 60 -9.40 6.38 -26.17
N PRO A 61 -9.26 6.80 -27.44
CA PRO A 61 -8.99 5.89 -28.55
C PRO A 61 -7.79 4.98 -28.22
N ASP A 62 -7.89 3.68 -28.56
CA ASP A 62 -6.85 2.68 -28.26
C ASP A 62 -5.44 3.08 -28.73
N ILE A 63 -5.36 3.95 -29.76
CA ILE A 63 -4.12 4.49 -30.34
C ILE A 63 -3.40 5.45 -29.38
N LEU A 64 -4.13 6.13 -28.49
CA LEU A 64 -3.58 7.13 -27.56
C LEU A 64 -3.20 6.53 -26.21
N ARG A 65 -3.68 5.32 -25.87
CA ARG A 65 -3.36 4.65 -24.60
C ARG A 65 -1.86 4.48 -24.36
N PRO A 66 -1.04 4.03 -25.33
CA PRO A 66 0.40 3.87 -25.12
C PRO A 66 1.11 5.20 -24.88
N LEU A 67 0.67 6.27 -25.56
CA LEU A 67 1.23 7.62 -25.40
C LEU A 67 0.88 8.21 -24.02
N CYS A 68 -0.33 8.00 -23.52
CA CYS A 68 -0.71 8.42 -22.18
C CYS A 68 0.14 7.71 -21.11
N GLN A 69 0.38 6.40 -21.26
CA GLN A 69 1.24 5.64 -20.37
C GLN A 69 2.68 6.17 -20.40
N GLU A 70 3.27 6.37 -21.59
CA GLU A 70 4.62 6.92 -21.74
C GLU A 70 4.74 8.33 -21.15
N LEU A 71 3.76 9.21 -21.38
CA LEU A 71 3.79 10.58 -20.85
C LEU A 71 3.67 10.62 -19.32
N THR A 72 2.87 9.74 -18.70
CA THR A 72 2.84 9.64 -17.23
C THR A 72 4.09 8.99 -16.65
N SER A 73 4.71 8.06 -17.36
CA SER A 73 6.02 7.53 -16.95
C SER A 73 7.12 8.60 -17.00
N ILE A 74 6.96 9.63 -17.84
CA ILE A 74 7.93 10.73 -18.00
C ILE A 74 7.60 11.95 -17.12
N SER A 75 6.32 12.20 -16.81
CA SER A 75 5.84 13.45 -16.18
C SER A 75 5.02 13.27 -14.90
N GLY A 76 4.76 12.03 -14.47
CA GLY A 76 3.98 11.76 -13.25
C GLY A 76 4.78 12.07 -11.98
N GLU A 77 4.07 12.47 -10.92
CA GLU A 77 4.71 12.60 -9.61
C GLU A 77 5.02 11.21 -9.02
N PRO A 78 6.19 11.03 -8.36
CA PRO A 78 6.53 9.77 -7.72
C PRO A 78 5.51 9.37 -6.66
N LEU A 79 5.27 8.06 -6.51
CA LEU A 79 4.38 7.53 -5.46
C LEU A 79 4.74 8.04 -4.06
N ALA A 80 6.03 8.15 -3.74
CA ALA A 80 6.48 8.73 -2.48
C ALA A 80 5.92 10.15 -2.26
N LYS A 81 5.96 11.00 -3.29
CA LYS A 81 5.49 12.38 -3.19
C LYS A 81 3.98 12.42 -2.96
N LEU A 82 3.23 11.61 -3.72
CA LEU A 82 1.78 11.52 -3.59
C LEU A 82 1.34 11.01 -2.22
N LEU A 83 2.02 10.00 -1.67
CA LEU A 83 1.72 9.42 -0.35
C LEU A 83 1.90 10.40 0.82
N PHE A 84 2.73 11.43 0.67
CA PHE A 84 3.00 12.41 1.72
C PHE A 84 2.38 13.79 1.49
N ASP A 85 1.68 14.00 0.37
CA ASP A 85 1.03 15.27 0.05
C ASP A 85 -0.43 15.27 0.49
N SER A 86 -0.80 16.27 1.30
CA SER A 86 -2.17 16.45 1.83
C SER A 86 -3.15 17.04 0.81
N ASN A 87 -2.67 17.56 -0.32
CA ASN A 87 -3.51 18.14 -1.37
C ASN A 87 -3.97 17.10 -2.40
N VAL A 88 -3.42 15.90 -2.34
CA VAL A 88 -3.78 14.78 -3.21
C VAL A 88 -5.19 14.31 -2.86
N ASP A 89 -6.02 14.07 -3.86
CA ASP A 89 -7.39 13.63 -3.62
C ASP A 89 -7.47 12.17 -3.14
N VAL A 90 -8.54 11.83 -2.44
CA VAL A 90 -8.82 10.47 -1.95
C VAL A 90 -8.81 9.45 -3.10
N SER A 91 -9.27 9.85 -4.29
CA SER A 91 -9.23 8.99 -5.49
C SER A 91 -7.82 8.57 -5.90
N ALA A 92 -6.82 9.43 -5.73
CA ALA A 92 -5.44 9.09 -6.04
C ALA A 92 -4.87 8.09 -5.01
N PHE A 93 -5.20 8.22 -3.72
CA PHE A 93 -4.86 7.19 -2.73
C PHE A 93 -5.55 5.86 -3.03
N GLN A 94 -6.78 5.89 -3.53
CA GLN A 94 -7.48 4.69 -4.00
C GLN A 94 -6.75 4.03 -5.17
N GLN A 95 -6.26 4.81 -6.14
CA GLN A 95 -5.47 4.32 -7.27
C GLN A 95 -4.12 3.74 -6.83
N ILE A 96 -3.41 4.37 -5.90
CA ILE A 96 -2.15 3.84 -5.35
C ILE A 96 -2.40 2.49 -4.66
N LYS A 97 -3.49 2.40 -3.89
CA LYS A 97 -3.91 1.18 -3.21
C LYS A 97 -4.19 0.06 -4.22
N ASP A 98 -4.92 0.37 -5.29
CA ASP A 98 -5.31 -0.60 -6.30
C ASP A 98 -4.10 -1.04 -7.15
N TYR A 99 -3.21 -0.12 -7.50
CA TYR A 99 -1.93 -0.43 -8.14
C TYR A 99 -1.07 -1.38 -7.30
N ALA A 100 -0.93 -1.10 -5.99
CA ALA A 100 -0.17 -1.97 -5.09
C ALA A 100 -0.78 -3.37 -4.98
N LYS A 101 -2.12 -3.44 -4.98
CA LYS A 101 -2.87 -4.71 -5.01
C LYS A 101 -2.59 -5.49 -6.30
N ASP A 102 -2.64 -4.83 -7.45
CA ASP A 102 -2.42 -5.47 -8.75
C ASP A 102 -0.97 -5.93 -8.88
N PHE A 103 -0.01 -5.11 -8.44
CA PHE A 103 1.40 -5.49 -8.40
C PHE A 103 1.65 -6.74 -7.53
N GLY A 104 1.02 -6.80 -6.35
CA GLY A 104 1.13 -7.94 -5.43
C GLY A 104 0.49 -9.24 -5.95
N THR A 105 -0.44 -9.17 -6.91
CA THR A 105 -1.15 -10.34 -7.47
C THR A 105 -0.66 -10.75 -8.87
N SER A 106 -0.25 -9.78 -9.70
CA SER A 106 0.15 -9.98 -11.10
C SER A 106 1.53 -10.64 -11.24
N THR A 107 2.42 -10.44 -10.27
CA THR A 107 3.79 -10.91 -10.40
C THR A 107 3.83 -12.44 -10.36
N SER A 108 4.08 -13.06 -11.53
CA SER A 108 4.26 -14.52 -11.71
C SER A 108 5.40 -15.10 -10.88
N LEU A 109 6.22 -14.25 -10.24
CA LEU A 109 7.09 -14.63 -9.15
C LEU A 109 6.33 -14.45 -7.82
N LYS A 110 5.94 -15.57 -7.21
CA LYS A 110 5.53 -15.65 -5.79
C LYS A 110 6.71 -15.36 -4.85
N SER A 111 7.49 -14.30 -5.11
CA SER A 111 8.52 -13.86 -4.19
C SER A 111 7.84 -13.18 -3.01
N ASP A 112 8.12 -13.68 -1.82
CA ASP A 112 7.60 -13.10 -0.58
C ASP A 112 8.04 -11.63 -0.41
N ILE A 113 9.17 -11.25 -1.01
CA ILE A 113 9.68 -9.87 -1.07
C ILE A 113 8.70 -8.94 -1.79
N SER A 114 8.29 -9.29 -3.01
CA SER A 114 7.38 -8.45 -3.81
C SER A 114 6.03 -8.27 -3.12
N ARG A 115 5.54 -9.31 -2.43
CA ARG A 115 4.29 -9.24 -1.66
C ARG A 115 4.41 -8.34 -0.44
N ASP A 116 5.50 -8.44 0.32
CA ASP A 116 5.72 -7.61 1.51
C ASP A 116 5.84 -6.13 1.15
N VAL A 117 6.53 -5.83 0.04
CA VAL A 117 6.64 -4.45 -0.49
C VAL A 117 5.28 -3.95 -0.98
N ALA A 118 4.55 -4.76 -1.75
CA ALA A 118 3.20 -4.41 -2.23
C ALA A 118 2.23 -4.09 -1.07
N LEU A 119 2.24 -4.92 -0.01
CA LEU A 119 1.45 -4.69 1.18
C LEU A 119 1.83 -3.38 1.89
N THR A 120 3.12 -3.06 1.93
CA THR A 120 3.60 -1.81 2.54
C THR A 120 3.05 -0.59 1.80
N ILE A 121 3.09 -0.58 0.47
CA ILE A 121 2.53 0.51 -0.34
C ILE A 121 1.00 0.56 -0.23
N TYR A 122 0.33 -0.59 -0.22
CA TYR A 122 -1.12 -0.71 -0.01
C TYR A 122 -1.55 -0.04 1.30
N TYR A 123 -0.85 -0.35 2.40
CA TYR A 123 -1.14 0.27 3.69
C TYR A 123 -0.69 1.73 3.77
N ALA A 124 0.35 2.13 3.04
CA ALA A 124 0.75 3.54 2.96
C ALA A 124 -0.34 4.40 2.32
N ALA A 125 -1.00 3.89 1.27
CA ALA A 125 -2.13 4.57 0.65
C ALA A 125 -3.31 4.71 1.62
N ILE A 126 -3.66 3.64 2.35
CA ILE A 126 -4.71 3.68 3.38
C ILE A 126 -4.35 4.67 4.50
N ALA A 127 -3.10 4.65 4.98
CA ALA A 127 -2.61 5.56 6.01
C ALA A 127 -2.77 7.03 5.55
N SER A 128 -2.41 7.33 4.31
CA SER A 128 -2.50 8.68 3.75
C SER A 128 -3.95 9.17 3.66
N ALA A 129 -4.86 8.32 3.16
CA ALA A 129 -6.29 8.64 3.10
C ALA A 129 -6.90 8.90 4.50
N LEU A 130 -6.49 8.12 5.50
CA LEU A 130 -6.93 8.31 6.88
C LEU A 130 -6.36 9.59 7.51
N ILE A 131 -5.08 9.90 7.27
CA ILE A 131 -4.41 11.06 7.89
C ILE A 131 -4.89 12.38 7.28
N PHE A 132 -4.98 12.45 5.95
CA PHE A 132 -5.24 13.71 5.25
C PHE A 132 -6.71 13.98 5.00
N HIS A 133 -7.54 12.94 4.86
CA HIS A 133 -8.95 13.09 4.49
C HIS A 133 -9.92 12.43 5.45
N ASP A 134 -9.44 11.82 6.54
CA ASP A 134 -10.27 11.08 7.50
C ASP A 134 -11.15 10.01 6.82
N SER A 135 -10.67 9.48 5.68
CA SER A 135 -11.43 8.61 4.80
C SER A 135 -10.91 7.19 4.85
N LYS A 136 -11.81 6.24 5.11
CA LYS A 136 -11.49 4.80 5.13
C LYS A 136 -11.73 4.19 3.75
N ILE A 137 -10.66 4.11 2.95
CA ILE A 137 -10.67 3.52 1.61
C ILE A 137 -10.56 1.98 1.60
N THR A 138 -10.88 1.32 2.72
CA THR A 138 -10.75 -0.12 2.90
C THR A 138 -11.92 -0.67 3.71
N LYS A 139 -12.22 -1.96 3.54
CA LYS A 139 -13.26 -2.66 4.31
C LYS A 139 -12.76 -3.16 5.67
N ASN A 140 -11.45 -3.16 5.90
CA ASN A 140 -10.88 -3.58 7.19
C ASN A 140 -11.45 -2.75 8.33
N SER A 141 -11.61 -3.39 9.49
CA SER A 141 -12.01 -2.69 10.72
C SER A 141 -10.86 -1.79 11.20
N TYR A 142 -11.15 -0.81 12.06
CA TYR A 142 -10.10 0.05 12.59
C TYR A 142 -9.12 -0.74 13.48
N GLU A 143 -9.57 -1.78 14.17
CA GLU A 143 -8.73 -2.71 14.94
C GLU A 143 -7.75 -3.46 14.02
N ASP A 144 -8.25 -4.03 12.92
CA ASP A 144 -7.42 -4.70 11.91
C ASP A 144 -6.35 -3.74 11.34
N LEU A 145 -6.72 -2.47 11.14
CA LEU A 145 -5.79 -1.45 10.67
C LEU A 145 -4.74 -1.07 11.73
N VAL A 146 -5.13 -0.94 13.00
CA VAL A 146 -4.19 -0.67 14.10
C VAL A 146 -3.14 -1.77 14.18
N HIS A 147 -3.56 -3.04 14.14
CA HIS A 147 -2.64 -4.17 14.17
C HIS A 147 -1.71 -4.20 12.94
N SER A 148 -2.25 -3.91 11.75
CA SER A 148 -1.46 -3.89 10.53
C SER A 148 -0.40 -2.78 10.56
N PHE A 149 -0.76 -1.56 10.97
CA PHE A 149 0.20 -0.46 11.11
C PHE A 149 1.23 -0.74 12.19
N GLU A 150 0.84 -1.34 13.32
CA GLU A 150 1.79 -1.72 14.37
C GLU A 150 2.81 -2.74 13.86
N SER A 151 2.38 -3.75 13.10
CA SER A 151 3.29 -4.74 12.52
C SER A 151 4.28 -4.11 11.53
N LEU A 152 3.80 -3.21 10.67
CA LEU A 152 4.64 -2.46 9.72
C LEU A 152 5.65 -1.55 10.43
N CYS A 153 5.29 -0.93 11.56
CA CYS A 153 6.23 -0.10 12.33
C CYS A 153 7.40 -0.90 12.93
N LYS A 154 7.26 -2.23 13.07
CA LYS A 154 8.32 -3.11 13.61
C LYS A 154 9.31 -3.57 12.55
N GLN A 155 9.07 -3.25 11.28
CA GLN A 155 9.93 -3.70 10.18
C GLN A 155 11.15 -2.78 10.01
N GLU A 156 12.35 -3.33 10.14
CA GLU A 156 13.60 -2.57 10.08
C GLU A 156 13.93 -2.06 8.66
N TRP A 157 13.44 -2.74 7.63
CA TRP A 157 13.63 -2.40 6.22
C TRP A 157 12.71 -1.27 5.72
N ILE A 158 11.71 -0.87 6.50
CA ILE A 158 10.80 0.23 6.14
C ILE A 158 11.44 1.57 6.56
N SER A 159 11.37 2.56 5.66
CA SER A 159 11.93 3.88 5.93
C SER A 159 11.27 4.55 7.13
N LYS A 160 12.06 5.34 7.89
CA LYS A 160 11.57 6.06 9.08
C LYS A 160 10.39 6.99 8.78
N ASP A 161 10.34 7.56 7.58
CA ASP A 161 9.22 8.43 7.17
C ASP A 161 7.92 7.65 7.02
N LEU A 162 7.97 6.46 6.42
CA LEU A 162 6.81 5.56 6.33
C LEU A 162 6.40 5.03 7.70
N ILE A 163 7.37 4.66 8.57
CA ILE A 163 7.07 4.25 9.94
C ILE A 163 6.31 5.35 10.68
N ARG A 164 6.81 6.60 10.63
CA ARG A 164 6.14 7.76 11.23
C ARG A 164 4.74 7.99 10.64
N HIS A 165 4.55 7.69 9.36
CA HIS A 165 3.25 7.76 8.70
C HIS A 165 2.28 6.71 9.27
N PHE A 166 2.73 5.46 9.39
CA PHE A 166 1.94 4.39 9.98
C PHE A 166 1.59 4.65 11.44
N GLU A 167 2.51 5.23 12.23
CA GLU A 167 2.22 5.63 13.60
C GLU A 167 1.11 6.68 13.69
N LYS A 168 1.12 7.69 12.82
CA LYS A 168 0.07 8.70 12.75
C LYS A 168 -1.27 8.09 12.35
N ALA A 169 -1.29 7.20 11.36
CA ALA A 169 -2.50 6.52 10.94
C ALA A 169 -3.06 5.63 12.06
N ARG A 170 -2.20 4.91 12.79
CA ARG A 170 -2.58 4.12 13.97
C ARG A 170 -3.24 4.99 15.05
N GLN A 171 -2.68 6.17 15.33
CA GLN A 171 -3.29 7.11 16.28
C GLN A 171 -4.67 7.58 15.82
N GLN A 172 -4.87 7.82 14.52
CA GLN A 172 -6.19 8.16 13.98
C GLN A 172 -7.19 7.01 14.12
N CYS A 173 -6.80 5.77 13.80
CA CYS A 173 -7.65 4.60 14.00
C CYS A 173 -8.06 4.44 15.48
N ASN A 174 -7.12 4.57 16.41
CA ASN A 174 -7.44 4.49 17.85
C ASN A 174 -8.43 5.57 18.32
N LYS A 175 -8.33 6.79 17.78
CA LYS A 175 -9.32 7.85 18.06
C LYS A 175 -10.72 7.46 17.56
N LYS A 176 -10.81 6.83 16.39
CA LYS A 176 -12.08 6.36 15.82
C LYS A 176 -12.70 5.24 16.65
N LEU A 177 -11.91 4.27 17.08
CA LEU A 177 -12.35 3.18 17.96
C LEU A 177 -12.95 3.71 19.27
N ASN A 178 -12.24 4.59 19.96
CA ASN A 178 -12.71 5.17 21.22
C ASN A 178 -13.99 6.02 21.04
N ALA A 179 -14.20 6.60 19.85
CA ALA A 179 -15.42 7.37 19.54
C ALA A 179 -16.61 6.47 19.19
N GLU A 180 -16.37 5.25 18.72
CA GLU A 180 -17.41 4.25 18.43
C GLU A 180 -17.86 3.51 19.70
N GLU A 181 -16.96 3.24 20.66
CA GLU A 181 -17.29 2.62 21.95
C GLU A 181 -17.99 3.56 22.95
N GLY A 182 -17.89 4.87 22.74
CA GLY A 182 -18.51 5.90 23.59
C GLY A 182 -19.95 6.27 23.21
N LYS A 183 -20.55 5.60 22.21
CA LYS A 183 -21.94 5.79 21.77
C LYS A 183 -22.82 4.64 22.23
#